data_AF-E1QH05-F1
#
_entry.id   AF-E1QH05-F1
#
_cell.length_a   1.000
_cell.length_b   1.000
_cell.length_c   1.000
_cell.angle_alpha   90.00
_cell.angle_beta   90.00
_cell.angle_gamma   90.00
#
_symmetry.space_group_name_H-M   'P 1'
#
loop_
_entity.id
_entity.type
_entity.pdbx_description
1 polymer ?
#
loop_
_entity_poly.entity_id
_entity_poly.type
_entity_poly.pdbx_seq_one_letter_code
_entity_poly.pdbx_strand_id
1 'polypeptide(L)'
;MSLVDGIYLEEKKSNLGTGSTSSTVVFRNYYAVFFRGETAISFLLDDKLALTGMTEKGQASRFAAGMTHQPDLHEQFAQIKQALAQRAAQAKPAQCQPAAPPATATPPAQPQPPQSAKPAKQVKPAAPKEASDGNWWDLTSRGADHLLKK
;
A
#
# COMPACT_ATOMS: atom_id res chain seq x y z
N MET A 1 12.86 -13.39 -28.08
CA MET A 1 11.64 -12.57 -28.16
C MET A 1 11.97 -11.18 -27.64
N SER A 2 11.72 -10.12 -28.40
CA SER A 2 11.88 -8.76 -27.90
C SER A 2 10.76 -8.46 -26.92
N LEU A 3 11.09 -7.96 -25.73
CA LEU A 3 10.11 -7.52 -24.75
C LEU A 3 9.57 -6.16 -25.18
N VAL A 4 8.24 -6.04 -25.22
CA VAL A 4 7.54 -4.85 -25.72
C VAL A 4 6.68 -4.28 -24.60
N ASP A 5 6.78 -2.97 -24.39
CA ASP A 5 5.88 -2.24 -23.49
C ASP A 5 4.42 -2.46 -23.92
N GLY A 6 3.55 -2.87 -23.00
CA GLY A 6 2.17 -3.19 -23.34
C GLY A 6 1.35 -3.68 -22.16
N ILE A 7 0.14 -4.16 -22.46
CA ILE A 7 -0.69 -4.85 -21.47
C ILE A 7 -0.40 -6.35 -21.54
N TYR A 8 -0.24 -6.95 -20.37
CA TYR A 8 0.07 -8.37 -20.19
C TYR A 8 -1.00 -9.00 -19.30
N LEU A 9 -1.40 -10.23 -19.63
CA LEU A 9 -2.33 -11.04 -18.86
C LEU A 9 -1.57 -12.15 -18.12
N GLU A 10 -1.72 -12.19 -16.81
CA GLU A 10 -1.32 -13.31 -15.98
C GLU A 10 -2.56 -14.15 -15.64
N GLU A 11 -2.53 -15.44 -15.99
CA GLU A 11 -3.58 -16.39 -15.60
C GLU A 11 -3.07 -17.31 -14.49
N LYS A 12 -3.69 -17.24 -13.32
CA LYS A 12 -3.35 -18.09 -12.17
C LYS A 12 -4.49 -19.03 -11.86
N LYS A 13 -4.25 -20.34 -12.00
CA LYS A 13 -5.20 -21.38 -11.61
C LYS A 13 -5.06 -21.63 -10.11
N SER A 14 -6.18 -21.63 -9.39
CA SER A 14 -6.24 -21.99 -7.98
C SER A 14 -7.39 -22.97 -7.75
N ASN A 15 -7.28 -23.80 -6.73
CA ASN A 15 -8.38 -24.62 -6.27
C ASN A 15 -8.99 -23.97 -5.03
N LEU A 16 -10.28 -23.70 -5.08
CA LEU A 16 -11.05 -23.21 -3.94
C LEU A 16 -11.92 -24.35 -3.40
N GLY A 17 -11.96 -24.51 -2.08
CA GLY A 17 -12.69 -25.59 -1.40
C GLY A 17 -11.79 -26.73 -0.91
N THR A 18 -12.38 -27.71 -0.23
CA THR A 18 -11.67 -28.86 0.33
C THR A 18 -12.37 -30.17 -0.05
N GLY A 19 -11.58 -31.20 -0.39
CA GLY A 19 -12.08 -32.52 -0.77
C GLY A 19 -13.00 -32.50 -1.98
N SER A 20 -14.19 -33.09 -1.84
CA SER A 20 -15.19 -33.24 -2.91
C SER A 20 -15.84 -31.92 -3.35
N THR A 21 -15.63 -30.82 -2.62
CA THR A 21 -16.14 -29.49 -2.98
C THR A 21 -15.10 -28.62 -3.67
N SER A 22 -13.91 -29.15 -3.95
CA SER A 22 -12.87 -28.38 -4.63
C SER A 22 -13.28 -28.03 -6.06
N SER A 23 -13.16 -26.75 -6.42
CA SER A 23 -13.38 -26.23 -7.76
C SER A 23 -12.17 -25.43 -8.22
N THR A 24 -11.75 -25.64 -9.47
CA THR A 24 -10.67 -24.87 -10.08
C THR A 24 -11.20 -23.53 -10.58
N VAL A 25 -10.63 -22.43 -10.07
CA VAL A 25 -10.91 -21.07 -10.50
C VAL A 25 -9.66 -20.50 -11.18
N VAL A 26 -9.88 -19.79 -12.29
CA VAL A 26 -8.80 -19.09 -13.02
C VAL A 26 -8.91 -17.61 -12.70
N PHE A 27 -7.89 -17.08 -12.03
CA PHE A 27 -7.73 -15.65 -11.81
C PHE A 27 -7.02 -15.04 -13.00
N ARG A 28 -7.57 -13.94 -13.52
CA ARG A 28 -7.01 -13.19 -14.64
C ARG A 28 -6.60 -11.81 -14.15
N ASN A 29 -5.31 -11.55 -14.15
CA ASN A 29 -4.75 -10.26 -13.73
C ASN A 29 -4.15 -9.55 -14.94
N TYR A 30 -4.64 -8.34 -15.22
CA TYR A 30 -4.06 -7.50 -16.26
C TYR A 30 -3.02 -6.56 -15.68
N TYR A 31 -1.89 -6.42 -16.36
CA TYR A 31 -0.80 -5.55 -15.98
C TYR A 31 -0.40 -4.64 -17.13
N ALA A 32 -0.28 -3.34 -16.88
CA ALA A 32 0.44 -2.43 -17.78
C ALA A 32 1.93 -2.51 -17.46
N VAL A 33 2.75 -2.99 -18.39
CA VAL A 33 4.17 -3.29 -18.17
C VAL A 33 5.05 -2.36 -19.00
N PHE A 34 6.07 -1.81 -18.34
CA PHE A 34 7.06 -0.91 -18.90
C PHE A 34 8.45 -1.50 -18.69
N PHE A 35 9.14 -1.83 -19.77
CA PHE A 35 10.48 -2.37 -19.74
C PHE A 35 11.52 -1.23 -19.69
N ARG A 36 12.53 -1.44 -18.85
CA ARG A 36 13.66 -0.54 -18.59
C ARG A 36 14.93 -1.39 -18.49
N GLY A 37 15.39 -1.83 -19.67
CA GLY A 37 16.51 -2.77 -19.77
C GLY A 37 16.17 -4.11 -19.13
N GLU A 38 16.94 -4.50 -18.13
CA GLU A 38 16.75 -5.76 -17.38
C GLU A 38 15.63 -5.69 -16.35
N THR A 39 15.12 -4.49 -16.07
CA THR A 39 14.03 -4.27 -15.13
C THR A 39 12.73 -3.97 -15.85
N ALA A 40 11.62 -4.25 -15.19
CA ALA A 40 10.30 -3.86 -15.64
C ALA A 40 9.49 -3.30 -14.47
N ILE A 41 8.64 -2.33 -14.78
CA ILE A 41 7.67 -1.76 -13.86
C ILE A 41 6.30 -2.18 -14.37
N SER A 42 5.53 -2.85 -13.52
CA SER A 42 4.16 -3.25 -13.83
C SER A 42 3.17 -2.54 -12.92
N PHE A 43 2.02 -2.19 -13.49
CA PHE A 43 0.90 -1.61 -12.78
C PHE A 43 -0.29 -2.56 -12.90
N LEU A 44 -0.83 -3.01 -11.78
CA LEU A 44 -2.01 -3.88 -11.78
C LEU A 44 -3.23 -3.07 -12.23
N LEU A 45 -3.99 -3.64 -13.14
CA LEU A 45 -5.22 -3.09 -13.67
C LEU A 45 -6.43 -3.83 -13.08
N ASP A 46 -7.55 -3.13 -12.98
CA ASP A 46 -8.84 -3.74 -12.64
C ASP A 46 -9.53 -4.36 -13.87
N ASP A 47 -10.74 -4.90 -13.68
CA ASP A 47 -11.54 -5.50 -14.75
C ASP A 47 -11.92 -4.51 -15.87
N LYS A 48 -11.82 -3.20 -15.61
CA LYS A 48 -12.07 -2.12 -16.57
C LYS A 48 -10.79 -1.56 -17.18
N LEU A 49 -9.65 -2.22 -16.92
CA LEU A 49 -8.32 -1.80 -17.34
C LEU A 49 -7.88 -0.45 -16.74
N ALA A 50 -8.46 -0.05 -15.61
CA ALA A 50 -8.06 1.14 -14.87
C ALA A 50 -6.92 0.82 -13.88
N LEU A 51 -6.10 1.82 -13.59
CA LEU A 51 -4.99 1.69 -12.63
C LEU A 51 -5.53 1.50 -11.21
N THR A 52 -5.16 0.39 -10.57
CA THR A 52 -5.53 0.10 -9.16
C THR A 52 -4.67 0.86 -8.15
N GLY A 53 -3.51 1.38 -8.59
CA GLY A 53 -2.50 1.99 -7.73
C GLY A 53 -1.45 0.99 -7.21
N MET A 54 -1.66 -0.31 -7.39
CA MET A 54 -0.63 -1.31 -7.09
C MET A 54 0.44 -1.32 -8.21
N THR A 55 1.70 -1.20 -7.80
CA THR A 55 2.86 -1.18 -8.69
C THR A 55 3.86 -2.22 -8.23
N GLU A 56 4.37 -3.03 -9.14
CA GLU A 56 5.46 -3.97 -8.89
C GLU A 56 6.68 -3.59 -9.74
N LYS A 57 7.86 -3.78 -9.19
CA LYS A 57 9.13 -3.68 -9.93
C LYS A 57 9.82 -5.03 -9.86
N GLY A 58 10.28 -5.52 -11.00
CA GLY A 58 10.91 -6.83 -11.08
C GLY A 58 11.85 -6.97 -12.28
N GLN A 59 12.44 -8.15 -12.41
CA GLN A 59 13.24 -8.48 -13.59
C GLN A 59 12.34 -8.69 -14.81
N ALA A 60 12.78 -8.20 -15.96
CA ALA A 60 12.07 -8.31 -17.24
C ALA A 60 11.79 -9.78 -17.63
N SER A 61 12.69 -10.70 -17.28
CA SER A 61 12.56 -12.14 -17.51
C SER A 61 11.33 -12.76 -16.82
N ARG A 62 10.92 -12.26 -15.64
CA ARG A 62 9.73 -12.75 -14.92
C ARG A 62 8.46 -12.53 -15.74
N PHE A 63 8.36 -11.38 -16.40
CA PHE A 63 7.21 -11.02 -17.22
C PHE A 63 7.12 -11.87 -18.49
N ALA A 64 8.26 -12.34 -19.01
CA ALA A 64 8.31 -13.23 -20.16
C ALA A 64 7.86 -14.67 -19.86
N ALA A 65 8.01 -15.12 -18.61
CA ALA A 65 7.83 -16.52 -18.24
C ALA A 65 6.38 -16.90 -17.86
N GLY A 66 5.56 -15.93 -17.44
CA GLY A 66 4.25 -16.21 -16.86
C GLY A 66 3.12 -15.30 -17.35
N MET A 67 3.38 -14.41 -18.30
CA MET A 67 2.39 -13.47 -18.80
C MET A 67 2.28 -13.49 -20.32
N THR A 68 1.06 -13.27 -20.81
CA THR A 68 0.77 -13.21 -22.24
C THR A 68 0.51 -11.77 -22.66
N HIS A 69 1.29 -11.27 -23.61
CA HIS A 69 1.11 -9.92 -24.18
C HIS A 69 -0.24 -9.82 -24.91
N GLN A 70 -0.95 -8.72 -24.71
CA GLN A 70 -2.27 -8.43 -25.29
C GLN A 70 -2.16 -7.27 -26.30
N PRO A 71 -1.82 -7.52 -27.58
CA PRO A 71 -1.63 -6.47 -28.58
C PRO A 71 -2.92 -5.71 -28.89
N ASP A 72 -4.07 -6.35 -28.74
CA ASP A 72 -5.38 -5.74 -28.99
C ASP A 72 -5.70 -4.59 -28.02
N LEU A 73 -5.03 -4.54 -26.86
CA LEU A 73 -5.22 -3.52 -25.83
C LEU A 73 -4.23 -2.35 -25.95
N HIS A 74 -3.58 -2.18 -27.11
CA HIS A 74 -2.56 -1.14 -27.31
C HIS A 74 -3.11 0.29 -27.14
N GLU A 75 -4.37 0.55 -27.54
CA GLU A 75 -4.99 1.87 -27.38
C GLU A 75 -5.21 2.20 -25.90
N GLN A 76 -5.69 1.24 -25.11
CA GLN A 76 -5.87 1.39 -23.67
C GLN A 76 -4.52 1.60 -22.99
N PHE A 77 -3.48 0.89 -23.45
CA PHE A 77 -2.13 1.10 -22.93
C PHE A 77 -1.60 2.52 -23.20
N ALA A 78 -1.91 3.11 -24.36
CA ALA A 78 -1.57 4.50 -24.66
C ALA A 78 -2.29 5.49 -23.71
N GLN A 79 -3.56 5.24 -23.37
CA GLN A 79 -4.30 6.04 -22.41
C GLN A 79 -3.71 5.93 -20.99
N ILE A 80 -3.35 4.72 -20.57
CA ILE A 80 -2.69 4.48 -19.28
C ILE A 80 -1.35 5.21 -19.21
N LYS A 81 -0.56 5.17 -20.29
CA LYS A 81 0.69 5.95 -20.43
C LYS A 81 0.45 7.44 -20.18
N GLN A 82 -0.58 8.01 -20.80
CA GLN A 82 -0.93 9.41 -20.62
C GLN A 82 -1.37 9.73 -19.19
N ALA A 83 -2.22 8.88 -18.60
CA ALA A 83 -2.68 9.05 -17.22
C ALA A 83 -1.53 9.02 -16.21
N LEU A 84 -0.57 8.10 -16.40
CA LEU A 84 0.64 8.03 -15.58
C LEU A 84 1.53 9.27 -15.73
N ALA A 85 1.69 9.78 -16.95
CA ALA A 85 2.45 11.00 -17.21
C ALA A 85 1.81 12.23 -16.54
N GLN A 86 0.49 12.36 -16.61
CA GLN A 86 -0.24 13.44 -15.93
C GLN A 86 -0.09 13.35 -14.41
N ARG A 87 -0.17 12.15 -13.83
CA ARG A 87 0.04 11.94 -12.39
C ARG A 87 1.45 12.32 -11.96
N ALA A 88 2.46 12.01 -12.78
CA ALA A 88 3.84 12.41 -12.53
C ALA A 88 4.00 13.94 -12.58
N ALA A 89 3.34 14.64 -13.51
CA ALA A 89 3.38 16.10 -13.59
C ALA A 89 2.68 16.81 -12.41
N GLN A 90 1.67 16.18 -11.82
CA GLN A 90 0.96 16.71 -10.64
C GLN A 90 1.69 16.46 -9.32
N ALA A 91 2.64 15.51 -9.28
CA ALA A 91 3.52 15.31 -8.15
C ALA A 91 4.53 16.47 -8.08
N LYS A 92 4.08 17.65 -7.62
CA LYS A 92 4.97 18.76 -7.25
C LYS A 92 5.97 18.23 -6.22
N PRO A 93 7.28 18.52 -6.35
CA PRO A 93 8.24 18.19 -5.32
C PRO A 93 7.75 18.86 -4.02
N ALA A 94 7.59 18.05 -2.97
CA ALA A 94 7.39 18.59 -1.63
C ALA A 94 8.63 19.43 -1.32
N GLN A 95 8.52 20.75 -1.43
CA GLN A 95 9.50 21.65 -0.86
C GLN A 95 9.50 21.34 0.64
N CYS A 96 10.57 20.69 1.11
CA CYS A 96 10.87 20.63 2.53
C CYS A 96 10.85 22.07 3.04
N GLN A 97 9.82 22.43 3.81
CA GLN A 97 9.83 23.68 4.56
C GLN A 97 11.09 23.65 5.43
N PRO A 98 11.95 24.68 5.38
CA PRO A 98 13.06 24.78 6.31
C PRO A 98 12.50 24.70 7.73
N ALA A 99 13.01 23.75 8.51
CA ALA A 99 12.68 23.65 9.92
C ALA A 99 12.89 25.01 10.59
N ALA A 100 11.85 25.50 11.27
CA ALA A 100 11.95 26.71 12.06
C ALA A 100 13.14 26.59 13.04
N PRO A 101 13.96 27.64 13.20
CA PRO A 101 15.09 27.59 14.12
C PRO A 101 14.60 27.33 15.55
N PRO A 102 15.36 26.55 16.36
CA PRO A 102 14.94 26.21 17.71
C PRO A 102 14.78 27.47 18.56
N ALA A 103 13.65 27.55 19.27
CA ALA A 103 13.38 28.61 20.22
C ALA A 103 14.46 28.62 21.31
N THR A 104 15.19 29.73 21.40
CA THR A 104 16.11 30.05 22.49
C THR A 104 15.39 29.97 23.83
N ALA A 105 15.88 29.10 24.72
CA ALA A 105 15.40 28.96 26.08
C ALA A 105 15.62 30.25 26.87
N THR A 106 14.54 30.82 27.40
CA THR A 106 14.54 31.92 28.35
C THR A 106 15.04 31.44 29.72
N PRO A 107 15.97 32.15 30.39
CA PRO A 107 16.46 31.76 31.72
C PRO A 107 15.39 31.93 32.82
N PRO A 108 15.49 31.18 33.93
CA PRO A 108 14.46 31.13 34.97
C PRO A 108 14.48 32.40 35.85
N ALA A 109 13.34 33.08 35.93
CA ALA A 109 13.11 34.15 36.89
C ALA A 109 12.43 33.61 38.16
N GLN A 110 12.87 34.16 39.29
CA GLN A 110 12.68 33.76 40.69
C GLN A 110 11.22 33.69 41.19
N PRO A 111 10.97 32.99 42.32
CA PRO A 111 9.63 32.76 42.85
C PRO A 111 9.07 33.99 43.59
N GLN A 112 7.86 34.43 43.21
CA GLN A 112 7.07 35.39 43.99
C GLN A 112 5.99 34.68 44.83
N PRO A 113 5.79 35.09 46.10
CA PRO A 113 4.80 34.53 47.02
C PRO A 113 3.36 35.05 46.75
N PRO A 114 2.33 34.45 47.38
CA PRO A 114 1.01 34.25 46.79
C PRO A 114 0.04 35.42 47.06
N GLN A 115 -0.76 35.79 46.04
CA GLN A 115 -1.95 36.61 46.24
C GLN A 115 -3.23 35.80 45.96
N SER A 116 -4.05 35.75 47.01
CA SER A 116 -5.37 35.14 47.10
C SER A 116 -6.42 35.89 46.28
N ALA A 117 -7.18 35.18 45.44
CA ALA A 117 -8.64 35.36 45.29
C ALA A 117 -9.26 34.20 44.49
N LYS A 118 -10.21 33.51 45.11
CA LYS A 118 -11.08 32.43 44.62
C LYS A 118 -12.17 32.97 43.65
N PRO A 119 -13.17 32.18 43.22
CA PRO A 119 -13.18 30.87 42.53
C PRO A 119 -14.16 30.83 41.34
N ALA A 120 -14.00 29.93 40.36
CA ALA A 120 -15.16 29.31 39.69
C ALA A 120 -14.77 28.10 38.80
N LYS A 121 -15.22 26.91 39.26
CA LYS A 121 -15.78 25.74 38.54
C LYS A 121 -14.96 25.15 37.37
N GLN A 122 -14.36 23.95 37.55
CA GLN A 122 -14.96 22.61 37.27
C GLN A 122 -15.37 22.47 35.79
N VAL A 123 -14.89 21.50 35.00
CA VAL A 123 -14.90 20.05 35.24
C VAL A 123 -13.78 19.35 34.43
N LYS A 124 -13.10 18.39 35.08
CA LYS A 124 -12.31 17.31 34.46
C LYS A 124 -13.25 16.10 34.30
N PRO A 125 -13.25 15.38 33.17
CA PRO A 125 -12.77 13.99 33.23
C PRO A 125 -11.80 13.71 32.07
N ALA A 126 -10.58 13.25 32.35
CA ALA A 126 -10.23 11.83 32.42
C ALA A 126 -10.05 11.23 31.01
N ALA A 127 -8.79 11.17 30.59
CA ALA A 127 -8.32 10.31 29.52
C ALA A 127 -8.63 8.84 29.83
N PRO A 128 -8.90 8.02 28.79
CA PRO A 128 -8.48 6.64 28.78
C PRO A 128 -7.15 6.56 28.03
N LYS A 129 -6.09 6.24 28.77
CA LYS A 129 -4.88 5.64 28.23
C LYS A 129 -5.24 4.25 27.70
N GLU A 130 -4.74 3.96 26.50
CA GLU A 130 -4.24 2.67 26.02
C GLU A 130 -4.80 1.40 26.68
N ALA A 131 -5.60 0.67 25.92
CA ALA A 131 -5.59 -0.79 25.96
C ALA A 131 -5.13 -1.27 24.57
N SER A 132 -3.80 -1.42 24.49
CA SER A 132 -3.02 -2.32 23.64
C SER A 132 -3.73 -2.91 22.41
N ASP A 133 -3.21 -2.53 21.23
CA ASP A 133 -3.17 -3.33 20.01
C ASP A 133 -3.15 -4.83 20.32
N GLY A 134 -4.34 -5.43 20.30
CA GLY A 134 -4.51 -6.86 20.20
C GLY A 134 -4.02 -7.24 18.81
N ASN A 135 -2.76 -7.68 18.76
CA ASN A 135 -2.08 -8.24 17.61
C ASN A 135 -2.98 -9.29 16.95
N TRP A 136 -3.73 -8.89 15.91
CA TRP A 136 -4.67 -9.73 15.16
C TRP A 136 -4.02 -11.05 14.69
N TRP A 137 -2.71 -11.03 14.48
CA TRP A 137 -1.90 -12.18 14.10
C TRP A 137 -1.78 -13.28 15.17
N ASP A 138 -2.05 -13.00 16.44
CA ASP A 138 -1.90 -13.99 17.53
C ASP A 138 -3.14 -14.92 17.65
N LEU A 139 -4.30 -14.46 17.19
CA LEU A 139 -5.56 -15.22 17.25
C LEU A 139 -5.61 -16.39 16.25
N THR A 140 -4.85 -16.34 15.15
CA THR A 140 -4.83 -17.40 14.14
C THR A 140 -3.74 -18.45 14.38
N SER A 141 -2.70 -18.13 15.16
CA SER A 141 -1.56 -19.02 15.40
C SER A 141 -1.81 -20.03 16.52
N ARG A 142 -2.73 -19.76 17.45
CA ARG A 142 -3.02 -20.63 18.60
C ARG A 142 -3.96 -21.81 18.32
N GLY A 143 -4.48 -21.95 17.09
CA GLY A 143 -5.49 -22.96 16.74
C GLY A 143 -4.96 -24.37 16.41
N ALA A 144 -3.65 -24.57 16.25
CA ALA A 144 -3.11 -25.83 15.74
C ALA A 144 -2.56 -26.79 16.82
N ASP A 145 -2.24 -26.31 18.02
CA ASP A 145 -1.49 -27.12 19.00
C ASP A 145 -2.37 -28.11 19.80
N HIS A 146 -3.70 -27.92 19.81
CA HIS A 146 -4.60 -28.75 20.61
C HIS A 146 -5.21 -29.95 19.86
N LEU A 147 -4.90 -30.11 18.56
CA LEU A 147 -5.43 -31.18 17.70
C LEU A 147 -4.51 -32.41 17.61
N LEU A 148 -3.36 -32.38 18.28
CA LEU A 148 -2.38 -33.48 18.29
C LEU A 148 -2.10 -33.94 19.73
N LYS A 149 -3.12 -34.42 20.43
CA LYS A 149 -2.92 -35.37 21.54
C LYS A 149 -3.69 -36.65 21.22
N LYS A 150 -2.91 -37.70 20.92
CA LYS A 150 -3.35 -39.10 20.89
C LYS A 150 -3.71 -39.57 22.29
#